data_AF-A0AAU0VXL8-F1
#
_entry.id   AF-A0AAU0VXL8-F1
#
_cell.length_a   1.000
_cell.length_b   1.000
_cell.length_c   1.000
_cell.angle_alpha   90.00
_cell.angle_beta   90.00
_cell.angle_gamma   90.00
#
_symmetry.space_group_name_H-M   'P 1'
#
loop_
_entity.id
_entity.type
_entity.pdbx_description
1 polymer ?
#
loop_
_entity_poly.entity_id
_entity_poly.type
_entity_poly.pdbx_seq_one_letter_code
_entity_poly.pdbx_strand_id
1 'polypeptide(L)'
;MGNTSRPGTVVVREVDHDPFEVDGEQYLVRELVWNGIDGRSYELVRRRDDQVLTEDESFDRYPAEAQIALVLEEHGIDVELETCKMCRKEILLATGHRHDNGWVGSCCWDERLRMTA
;
A
#
# COMPACT_ATOMS: atom_id res chain seq x y z
N MET A 1 -6.64 4.57 20.45
CA MET A 1 -5.96 5.87 20.22
C MET A 1 -5.17 5.64 18.95
N GLY A 2 -5.64 6.19 17.84
CA GLY A 2 -5.05 6.06 16.51
C GLY A 2 -5.73 7.10 15.62
N ASN A 3 -4.95 7.83 14.83
CA ASN A 3 -5.33 8.83 13.81
C ASN A 3 -5.57 10.29 14.26
N THR A 4 -4.91 10.80 15.30
CA THR A 4 -5.09 12.19 15.76
C THR A 4 -3.81 12.92 16.18
N SER A 5 -2.93 13.30 15.23
CA SER A 5 -1.77 14.14 15.60
C SER A 5 -1.35 15.16 14.52
N ARG A 6 -2.30 15.83 13.87
CA ARG A 6 -2.02 17.10 13.18
C ARG A 6 -2.96 18.19 13.72
N PRO A 7 -2.53 18.97 14.72
CA PRO A 7 -3.37 19.99 15.36
C PRO A 7 -3.90 21.00 14.34
N GLY A 8 -5.22 21.19 14.32
CA GLY A 8 -5.87 22.14 13.40
C GLY A 8 -6.18 21.60 12.01
N THR A 9 -5.88 20.33 11.72
CA THR A 9 -6.27 19.67 10.47
C THR A 9 -7.29 18.55 10.70
N VAL A 10 -8.20 18.38 9.74
CA VAL A 10 -9.22 17.34 9.69
C VAL A 10 -9.15 16.62 8.35
N VAL A 11 -9.45 15.31 8.33
CA VAL A 11 -9.66 14.55 7.10
C VAL A 11 -10.94 15.05 6.43
N VAL A 12 -10.85 15.47 5.17
CA VAL A 12 -11.97 15.96 4.36
C VAL A 12 -12.42 14.95 3.30
N ARG A 13 -11.58 13.95 3.00
CA ARG A 13 -11.90 12.87 2.07
C ARG A 13 -11.01 11.67 2.32
N GLU A 14 -11.59 10.49 2.13
CA GLU A 14 -10.89 9.20 2.12
C GLU A 14 -11.01 8.59 0.72
N VAL A 15 -9.92 8.01 0.22
CA VAL A 15 -9.88 7.33 -1.08
C VAL A 15 -9.21 5.98 -0.91
N ASP A 16 -10.00 4.92 -1.05
CA ASP A 16 -9.51 3.54 -1.09
C ASP A 16 -8.85 3.27 -2.45
N HIS A 17 -7.61 2.78 -2.43
CA HIS A 17 -6.93 2.26 -3.62
C HIS A 17 -7.33 0.80 -3.87
N ASP A 18 -6.93 0.26 -5.02
CA ASP A 18 -7.27 -1.11 -5.40
C ASP A 18 -6.78 -2.11 -4.33
N PRO A 19 -7.65 -3.03 -3.89
CA PRO A 19 -7.28 -4.00 -2.87
C PRO A 19 -6.35 -5.08 -3.43
N PHE A 20 -5.57 -5.67 -2.54
CA PHE A 20 -4.74 -6.84 -2.81
C PHE A 20 -4.97 -7.91 -1.75
N GLU A 21 -4.62 -9.16 -2.06
CA GLU A 21 -4.90 -10.33 -1.21
C GLU A 21 -3.60 -10.95 -0.71
N VAL A 22 -3.52 -11.22 0.60
CA VAL A 22 -2.44 -11.99 1.23
C VAL A 22 -3.10 -13.07 2.06
N ASP A 23 -2.74 -14.34 1.81
CA ASP A 23 -3.30 -15.51 2.53
C ASP A 23 -4.83 -15.57 2.59
N GLY A 24 -5.51 -15.12 1.53
CA GLY A 24 -6.97 -15.09 1.44
C GLY A 24 -7.64 -13.95 2.22
N GLU A 25 -6.87 -13.04 2.81
CA GLU A 25 -7.36 -11.83 3.47
C GLU A 25 -7.08 -10.61 2.59
N GLN A 26 -8.04 -9.67 2.54
CA GLN A 26 -7.95 -8.50 1.66
C GLN A 26 -7.44 -7.28 2.42
N TYR A 27 -6.50 -6.57 1.79
CA TYR A 27 -5.90 -5.35 2.31
C TYR A 27 -5.99 -4.26 1.25
N LEU A 28 -5.97 -3.00 1.67
CA LEU A 28 -5.83 -1.87 0.77
C LEU A 28 -5.04 -0.72 1.39
N VAL A 29 -4.53 0.15 0.54
CA VAL A 29 -4.01 1.45 0.96
C VAL A 29 -5.16 2.46 0.91
N ARG A 30 -5.46 3.11 2.04
CA ARG A 30 -6.43 4.20 2.13
C ARG A 30 -5.68 5.53 2.16
N GLU A 31 -5.97 6.40 1.21
CA GLU A 31 -5.47 7.76 1.20
C GLU A 31 -6.40 8.67 2.01
N LEU A 32 -5.84 9.35 3.01
CA LEU A 32 -6.49 10.39 3.78
C LEU A 32 -6.11 11.76 3.20
N VAL A 33 -7.11 12.52 2.74
CA VAL A 33 -6.95 13.90 2.29
C VAL A 33 -7.37 14.82 3.42
N TRP A 34 -6.44 15.65 3.89
CA TRP A 34 -6.60 16.60 4.97
C TRP A 34 -6.88 18.00 4.43
N ASN A 35 -7.56 18.84 5.21
CA ASN A 35 -7.71 20.26 4.88
C ASN A 35 -6.35 21.00 4.92
N GLY A 36 -5.89 21.54 3.79
CA GLY A 36 -4.63 22.29 3.71
C GLY A 36 -3.84 21.99 2.44
N ILE A 37 -2.69 22.66 2.26
CA ILE A 37 -1.92 22.67 1.00
C ILE A 37 -1.17 21.34 0.75
N ASP A 38 -0.74 20.63 1.81
CA ASP A 38 0.08 19.40 1.71
C ASP A 38 -0.53 18.20 2.48
N GLY A 39 -1.84 18.22 2.66
CA GLY A 39 -2.53 17.29 3.54
C GLY A 39 -2.82 15.94 2.92
N ARG A 40 -1.83 15.08 2.64
CA ARG A 40 -2.11 13.65 2.37
C ARG A 40 -1.39 12.76 3.36
N SER A 41 -2.04 11.68 3.74
CA SER A 41 -1.40 10.54 4.38
C SER A 41 -2.03 9.25 3.90
N TYR A 42 -1.40 8.12 4.18
CA TYR A 42 -1.84 6.82 3.71
C TYR A 42 -1.82 5.82 4.84
N GLU A 43 -2.85 4.98 4.88
CA GLU A 43 -3.05 3.96 5.90
C GLU A 43 -3.16 2.60 5.23
N LEU A 44 -2.59 1.57 5.86
CA LEU A 44 -2.83 0.19 5.45
C LEU A 44 -4.05 -0.33 6.21
N VAL A 45 -5.05 -0.82 5.50
CA VAL A 45 -6.34 -1.23 6.08
C VAL A 45 -6.64 -2.68 5.72
N ARG A 46 -7.00 -3.48 6.72
CA ARG A 46 -7.59 -4.82 6.52
C ARG A 46 -9.08 -4.70 6.24
N ARG A 47 -9.56 -5.30 5.15
CA ARG A 47 -10.92 -5.09 4.65
C ARG A 47 -12.01 -5.82 5.42
N ARG A 48 -11.71 -6.98 6.01
CA ARG A 48 -12.70 -7.78 6.72
C ARG A 48 -13.39 -7.04 7.86
N ASP A 49 -12.66 -6.18 8.56
CA ASP A 49 -13.12 -5.45 9.74
C ASP A 49 -12.75 -3.96 9.75
N ASP A 50 -12.26 -3.44 8.63
CA ASP A 50 -11.79 -2.05 8.46
C ASP A 50 -10.71 -1.65 9.48
N GLN A 51 -9.91 -2.62 9.94
CA GLN A 51 -8.82 -2.36 10.88
C GLN A 51 -7.68 -1.60 10.17
N VAL A 52 -7.31 -0.45 10.72
CA VAL A 52 -6.10 0.28 10.36
C VAL A 52 -4.90 -0.40 10.99
N LEU A 53 -3.93 -0.83 10.19
CA LEU A 53 -2.71 -1.52 10.64
C LEU A 53 -1.56 -0.53 10.93
N THR A 54 -1.61 0.67 10.35
CA THR A 54 -0.68 1.78 10.64
C THR A 54 -1.11 2.57 11.88
N GLU A 55 -1.28 1.89 13.02
CA GLU A 55 -1.89 2.47 14.24
C GLU A 55 -1.04 3.60 14.86
N ASP A 56 0.29 3.51 14.74
CA ASP A 56 1.24 4.47 15.33
C ASP A 56 1.44 5.72 14.47
N GLU A 57 1.62 5.55 13.16
CA GLU A 57 1.84 6.65 12.21
C GLU A 57 1.41 6.28 10.79
N SER A 58 0.54 7.09 10.17
CA SER A 58 0.20 6.99 8.75
C SER A 58 1.41 7.39 7.89
N PHE A 59 1.53 6.83 6.70
CA PHE A 59 2.59 7.23 5.76
C PHE A 59 2.34 8.63 5.19
N ASP A 60 3.38 9.45 5.06
CA ASP A 60 3.29 10.77 4.40
C ASP A 60 3.15 10.69 2.86
N ARG A 61 3.50 9.54 2.27
CA ARG A 61 3.44 9.27 0.83
C ARG A 61 2.87 7.89 0.59
N TYR A 62 2.43 7.62 -0.63
CA TYR A 62 1.96 6.29 -1.00
C TYR A 62 3.07 5.27 -0.66
N PRO A 63 2.78 4.24 0.15
CA PRO A 63 3.81 3.35 0.68
C PRO A 63 4.40 2.49 -0.44
N ALA A 64 5.71 2.25 -0.37
CA ALA A 64 6.33 1.23 -1.20
C ALA A 64 5.89 -0.17 -0.73
N GLU A 65 5.92 -1.15 -1.64
CA GLU A 65 5.52 -2.53 -1.34
C GLU A 65 6.33 -3.15 -0.18
N ALA A 66 7.61 -2.81 -0.06
CA ALA A 66 8.42 -3.23 1.09
C ALA A 66 7.94 -2.62 2.41
N GLN A 67 7.42 -1.39 2.42
CA GLN A 67 6.85 -0.78 3.63
C GLN A 67 5.51 -1.42 4.01
N ILE A 68 4.70 -1.80 3.00
CA ILE A 68 3.48 -2.56 3.22
C ILE A 68 3.79 -3.91 3.84
N ALA A 69 4.79 -4.62 3.30
CA ALA A 69 5.24 -5.91 3.83
C ALA A 69 5.68 -5.80 5.30
N LEU A 70 6.50 -4.80 5.65
CA LEU A 70 6.92 -4.58 7.03
C LEU A 70 5.73 -4.40 7.99
N VAL A 71 4.73 -3.59 7.62
CA VAL A 71 3.53 -3.41 8.45
C VAL A 71 2.74 -4.71 8.59
N LEU A 72 2.60 -5.50 7.53
CA LEU A 72 1.91 -6.79 7.59
C LEU A 72 2.65 -7.78 8.53
N GLU A 73 3.98 -7.85 8.43
CA GLU A 73 4.82 -8.69 9.28
C GLU A 73 4.74 -8.28 10.76
N GLU A 74 4.69 -6.97 11.07
CA GLU A 74 4.49 -6.44 12.42
C GLU A 74 3.17 -6.90 13.04
N HIS A 75 2.15 -7.14 12.21
CA HIS A 75 0.85 -7.70 12.60
C HIS A 75 0.79 -9.23 12.51
N GLY A 76 1.93 -9.90 12.29
CA GLY A 76 2.05 -11.36 12.26
C GLY A 76 1.48 -12.01 10.99
N ILE A 77 1.35 -11.23 9.91
CA ILE A 77 0.91 -11.71 8.60
C ILE A 77 2.16 -12.02 7.77
N ASP A 78 2.30 -13.28 7.36
CA ASP A 78 3.43 -13.71 6.53
C ASP A 78 3.23 -13.20 5.10
N VAL A 79 4.29 -12.68 4.49
CA VAL A 79 4.24 -12.07 3.16
C VAL A 79 5.38 -12.57 2.31
N GLU A 80 5.05 -12.96 1.07
CA GLU A 80 6.07 -13.32 0.11
C GLU A 80 6.61 -12.07 -0.58
N LEU A 81 7.90 -11.80 -0.37
CA LEU A 81 8.66 -10.78 -1.10
C LEU A 81 9.39 -11.42 -2.27
N GLU A 82 9.43 -10.69 -3.39
CA GLU A 82 10.23 -11.01 -4.55
C GLU A 82 11.08 -9.81 -4.97
N THR A 83 12.02 -10.04 -5.89
CA THR A 83 12.78 -8.94 -6.49
C THR A 83 12.21 -8.57 -7.84
N CYS A 84 11.85 -7.30 -8.02
CA CYS A 84 11.45 -6.80 -9.34
C CYS A 84 12.57 -7.03 -10.36
N LYS A 85 12.28 -7.73 -11.45
CA LYS A 85 13.29 -8.04 -12.49
C LYS A 85 13.86 -6.79 -13.18
N MET A 86 13.09 -5.70 -13.23
CA MET A 86 13.50 -4.42 -13.84
C MET A 86 14.31 -3.53 -12.89
N CYS A 87 13.73 -3.11 -11.75
CA CYS A 87 14.36 -2.15 -10.84
C CYS A 87 15.22 -2.78 -9.73
N ARG A 88 15.20 -4.12 -9.59
CA ARG A 88 15.86 -4.88 -8.52
C ARG A 88 15.47 -4.51 -7.09
N LYS A 89 14.40 -3.74 -6.90
CA LYS A 89 13.80 -3.47 -5.58
C LYS A 89 12.96 -4.66 -5.13
N GLU A 90 12.82 -4.81 -3.83
CA GLU A 90 11.88 -5.74 -3.21
C GLU A 90 10.44 -5.30 -3.52
N ILE A 91 9.62 -6.28 -3.86
CA ILE A 91 8.23 -6.15 -4.24
C ILE A 91 7.41 -7.17 -3.47
N LEU A 92 6.19 -6.79 -3.10
CA LEU A 92 5.24 -7.69 -2.50
C LEU A 92 4.66 -8.58 -3.60
N LEU A 93 4.81 -9.89 -3.49
CA LEU A 93 4.36 -10.82 -4.54
C LEU A 93 2.85 -10.74 -4.76
N ALA A 94 2.09 -10.46 -3.70
CA ALA A 94 0.64 -10.26 -3.75
C ALA A 94 0.21 -9.10 -4.67
N THR A 95 1.04 -8.07 -4.85
CA THR A 95 0.81 -6.95 -5.78
C THR A 95 1.68 -7.04 -7.03
N GLY A 96 2.57 -8.03 -7.10
CA GLY A 96 3.51 -8.25 -8.18
C GLY A 96 2.83 -8.82 -9.42
N HIS A 97 3.27 -8.38 -10.59
CA HIS A 97 2.80 -8.91 -11.86
C HIS A 97 3.83 -9.88 -12.45
N ARG A 98 3.36 -11.08 -12.83
CA ARG A 98 4.19 -12.03 -13.57
C ARG A 98 4.45 -11.52 -14.98
N HIS A 99 5.72 -11.46 -15.36
CA HIS A 99 6.15 -11.03 -16.70
C HIS A 99 7.33 -11.90 -17.17
N ASP A 100 7.12 -12.67 -18.24
CA ASP A 100 8.03 -13.71 -18.74
C ASP A 100 8.50 -14.68 -17.62
N ASN A 101 9.80 -14.68 -17.33
CA ASN A 101 10.49 -15.52 -16.36
C ASN A 101 10.64 -14.88 -14.97
N GLY A 102 10.01 -13.73 -14.70
CA GLY A 102 10.17 -13.03 -13.43
C GLY A 102 8.95 -12.21 -13.02
N TRP A 103 9.14 -11.39 -11.99
CA TRP A 103 8.11 -10.55 -11.40
C TRP A 103 8.45 -9.07 -11.57
N VAL A 104 7.41 -8.24 -11.71
CA VAL A 104 7.51 -6.79 -11.79
C VAL A 104 6.48 -6.21 -10.83
N GLY A 105 6.91 -5.46 -9.81
CA GLY A 105 6.00 -4.76 -8.92
C GLY A 105 5.68 -3.36 -9.44
N SER A 106 4.90 -2.63 -8.65
CA SER A 106 4.48 -1.25 -8.97
C SER A 106 5.62 -0.27 -9.27
N CYS A 107 6.87 -0.56 -8.85
CA CYS A 107 8.05 0.26 -9.20
C CYS A 107 8.30 0.41 -10.71
N CYS A 108 7.88 -0.57 -11.51
CA CYS A 108 8.19 -0.68 -12.94
C CYS A 108 7.02 -1.22 -13.76
N TRP A 109 5.92 -1.54 -13.11
CA TRP A 109 4.70 -1.94 -13.77
C TRP A 109 3.87 -0.71 -14.10
N ASP A 110 3.68 -0.44 -15.39
CA ASP A 110 2.76 0.57 -15.88
C ASP A 110 1.70 -0.12 -16.76
N GLU A 111 0.46 -0.16 -16.27
CA GLU A 111 -0.66 -0.75 -16.98
C GLU A 111 -0.96 -0.06 -18.32
N ARG A 112 -0.58 1.22 -18.48
CA ARG A 112 -0.80 2.00 -19.71
C ARG A 112 0.05 1.50 -20.87
N LEU A 113 1.18 0.85 -20.59
CA LEU A 113 2.07 0.30 -21.61
C LEU A 113 1.55 -1.02 -22.22
N ARG A 114 0.47 -1.60 -21.68
CA ARG A 114 -0.20 -2.78 -22.27
C ARG A 114 -1.16 -2.44 -23.42
N MET A 115 -1.51 -1.17 -23.64
CA MET A 115 -2.46 -0.77 -24.70
C MET A 115 -1.88 -0.68 -26.12
N THR A 116 -0.67 -1.18 -26.38
CA THR A 116 -0.04 -1.16 -27.72
C THR A 116 0.30 -2.53 -28.31
N ALA A 117 -0.46 -3.57 -27.98
CA ALA A 117 -0.37 -4.87 -28.67
C ALA A 117 -1.61 -5.12 -29.53
#